data_AF-A0A654T7U9-F1
#
_entry.id   AF-A0A654T7U9-F1
#
_cell.length_a   1.000
_cell.length_b   1.000
_cell.length_c   1.000
_cell.angle_alpha   90.00
_cell.angle_beta   90.00
_cell.angle_gamma   90.00
#
_symmetry.space_group_name_H-M   'P 1'
#
loop_
_entity.id
_entity.type
_entity.pdbx_description
1 polymer ?
#
loop_
_entity_poly.entity_id
_entity_poly.type
_entity_poly.pdbx_seq_one_letter_code
_entity_poly.pdbx_strand_id
1 'polypeptide(L)'
;MDDASRRVIDLAPMQPAELGRPRIDVTVRISGFFRDAFPHVVTMLDDAVRLVADLDEAAEDNYVRAHAQADLAHHGDQRRATTRIFGSKPGTYGAGLLQLIDSRSWRDDADLAQVYTAWGGFAYGRDLDGREAIDDMNRQYRRIAVAAKNTDTREHDIADSDDYFQYHGGMVATMPP
;
A
#
# COMPACT_ATOMS: atom_id res chain seq x y z
N MET A 1 -7.15 -15.93 16.77
CA MET A 1 -8.18 -16.54 15.89
C MET A 1 -9.22 -17.16 16.80
N ASP A 2 -10.50 -16.99 16.52
CA ASP A 2 -11.55 -17.64 17.31
C ASP A 2 -11.69 -19.10 16.86
N ASP A 3 -11.45 -20.06 17.75
CA ASP A 3 -11.42 -21.49 17.40
C ASP A 3 -12.80 -22.04 16.97
N ALA A 4 -13.89 -21.36 17.35
CA ALA A 4 -15.25 -21.74 16.98
C ALA A 4 -15.66 -21.21 15.59
N SER A 5 -15.41 -19.94 15.31
CA SER A 5 -15.84 -19.28 14.06
C SER A 5 -14.77 -19.21 12.96
N ARG A 6 -13.51 -19.55 13.28
CA ARG A 6 -12.33 -19.37 12.43
C ARG A 6 -12.12 -17.94 11.94
N ARG A 7 -12.75 -16.96 12.58
CA ARG A 7 -12.58 -15.54 12.25
C ARG A 7 -11.29 -15.01 12.86
N VAL A 8 -10.65 -14.10 12.12
CA VAL A 8 -9.57 -13.28 12.69
C VAL A 8 -10.21 -12.21 13.55
N ILE A 9 -9.93 -12.25 14.85
CA ILE A 9 -10.54 -11.37 15.85
C ILE A 9 -9.54 -10.40 16.49
N ASP A 10 -8.24 -10.67 16.39
CA ASP A 10 -7.21 -9.88 17.03
C ASP A 10 -5.84 -10.07 16.35
N LEU A 11 -4.92 -9.15 16.60
CA LEU A 11 -3.55 -9.14 16.11
C LEU A 11 -2.57 -9.11 17.29
N ALA A 12 -1.58 -10.00 17.28
CA ALA A 12 -0.51 -10.02 18.28
C ALA A 12 0.85 -9.80 17.58
N PRO A 13 1.64 -8.79 17.95
CA PRO A 13 2.97 -8.59 17.38
C PRO A 13 3.93 -9.66 17.89
N MET A 14 4.59 -10.36 16.97
CA MET A 14 5.76 -11.19 17.30
C MET A 14 6.88 -10.30 17.85
N GLN A 15 7.61 -10.77 18.86
CA GLN A 15 8.75 -10.04 19.43
C GLN A 15 9.95 -10.02 18.46
N PRO A 16 10.83 -9.01 18.47
CA PRO A 16 12.00 -8.95 17.58
C PRO A 16 12.87 -10.21 17.62
N ALA A 17 13.07 -10.79 18.81
CA ALA A 17 13.83 -12.03 18.98
C ALA A 17 13.19 -13.24 18.30
N GLU A 18 11.86 -13.32 18.27
CA GLU A 18 11.11 -14.37 17.55
C GLU A 18 11.09 -14.10 16.05
N LEU A 19 10.98 -12.82 15.66
CA LEU A 19 10.98 -12.41 14.26
C LEU A 19 12.33 -12.66 13.57
N GLY A 20 13.44 -12.57 14.31
CA GLY A 20 14.80 -12.87 13.83
C GLY A 20 15.33 -11.91 12.76
N ARG A 21 14.64 -10.79 12.54
CA ARG A 21 14.96 -9.74 11.57
C ARG A 21 14.18 -8.46 11.90
N PRO A 22 14.52 -7.31 11.28
CA PRO A 22 13.74 -6.10 11.43
C PRO A 22 12.31 -6.23 10.89
N ARG A 23 11.38 -5.44 11.43
CA ARG A 23 10.05 -5.23 10.84
C ARG A 23 10.21 -4.39 9.58
N ILE A 24 9.77 -4.95 8.46
CA ILE A 24 9.87 -4.30 7.16
C ILE A 24 8.64 -3.42 6.95
N ASP A 25 8.86 -2.20 6.49
CA ASP A 25 7.77 -1.28 6.12
C ASP A 25 7.14 -1.70 4.79
N VAL A 26 5.81 -1.67 4.72
CA VAL A 26 5.06 -2.20 3.59
C VAL A 26 4.04 -1.16 3.14
N THR A 27 4.11 -0.77 1.88
CA THR A 27 3.07 0.02 1.21
C THR A 27 2.19 -0.90 0.38
N VAL A 28 0.88 -0.83 0.59
CA VAL A 28 -0.09 -1.73 -0.03
C VAL A 28 -0.93 -0.95 -1.02
N ARG A 29 -0.93 -1.38 -2.29
CA ARG A 29 -1.91 -0.92 -3.29
C ARG A 29 -3.05 -1.92 -3.40
N ILE A 30 -4.24 -1.54 -2.94
CA ILE A 30 -5.46 -2.34 -3.07
C ILE A 30 -6.23 -1.95 -4.34
N SER A 31 -6.91 -2.93 -4.96
CA SER A 31 -7.88 -2.67 -6.02
C SER A 31 -9.21 -2.19 -5.42
N GLY A 32 -10.03 -1.52 -6.22
CA GLY A 32 -11.40 -1.16 -5.82
C GLY A 32 -12.25 -2.37 -5.41
N PHE A 33 -12.06 -3.52 -6.07
CA PHE A 33 -12.74 -4.75 -5.68
C PHE A 33 -12.27 -5.27 -4.30
N PHE A 34 -10.98 -5.25 -4.02
CA PHE A 34 -10.45 -5.68 -2.73
C PHE A 34 -10.99 -4.81 -1.59
N ARG A 35 -11.07 -3.48 -1.80
CA ARG A 35 -11.70 -2.54 -0.87
C ARG A 35 -13.14 -2.95 -0.55
N ASP A 36 -13.93 -3.26 -1.57
CA ASP A 36 -15.36 -3.53 -1.43
C ASP A 36 -15.63 -4.93 -0.84
N ALA A 37 -14.86 -5.93 -1.25
CA ALA A 37 -15.05 -7.32 -0.83
C ALA A 37 -14.42 -7.64 0.53
N PHE A 38 -13.35 -6.93 0.93
CA PHE A 38 -12.57 -7.22 2.13
C PHE A 38 -12.34 -6.00 3.04
N PRO A 39 -13.38 -5.22 3.41
CA PRO A 39 -13.21 -4.02 4.24
C PRO A 39 -12.60 -4.32 5.62
N HIS A 40 -12.90 -5.49 6.18
CA HIS A 40 -12.32 -5.94 7.45
C HIS A 40 -10.81 -6.19 7.35
N VAL A 41 -10.33 -6.68 6.19
CA VAL A 41 -8.90 -6.93 5.97
C VAL A 41 -8.16 -5.61 5.79
N VAL A 42 -8.75 -4.64 5.08
CA VAL A 42 -8.19 -3.28 4.97
C VAL A 42 -8.00 -2.66 6.36
N THR A 43 -9.03 -2.77 7.21
CA THR A 43 -8.97 -2.27 8.60
C THR A 43 -7.90 -3.00 9.41
N MET A 44 -7.82 -4.32 9.28
CA MET A 44 -6.84 -5.15 9.97
C MET A 44 -5.39 -4.83 9.55
N LEU A 45 -5.14 -4.60 8.27
CA LEU A 45 -3.81 -4.18 7.80
C LEU A 45 -3.42 -2.82 8.38
N ASP A 46 -4.37 -1.88 8.44
CA ASP A 46 -4.14 -0.57 9.04
C ASP A 46 -3.89 -0.66 10.55
N ASP A 47 -4.63 -1.53 11.25
CA ASP A 47 -4.38 -1.84 12.66
C ASP A 47 -2.99 -2.42 12.86
N ALA A 48 -2.56 -3.37 12.02
CA ALA A 48 -1.24 -3.97 12.11
C ALA A 48 -0.12 -2.94 11.94
N VAL A 49 -0.22 -2.06 10.92
CA VAL A 49 0.76 -1.00 10.66
C VAL A 49 0.86 -0.05 11.84
N ARG A 50 -0.28 0.45 12.35
CA ARG A 50 -0.29 1.37 13.49
C ARG A 50 0.23 0.71 14.76
N LEU A 51 -0.15 -0.55 14.99
CA LEU A 51 0.31 -1.31 16.14
C LEU A 51 1.84 -1.44 16.15
N VAL A 52 2.45 -1.84 15.03
CA VAL A 52 3.93 -1.98 15.00
C VAL A 52 4.66 -0.64 14.90
N ALA A 53 4.05 0.42 14.37
CA ALA A 53 4.63 1.76 14.38
C ALA A 53 4.78 2.33 15.81
N ASP A 54 3.87 1.94 16.71
CA ASP A 54 3.81 2.46 18.08
C ASP A 54 4.71 1.71 19.07
N LEU A 55 5.11 0.46 18.75
CA LEU A 55 6.03 -0.34 19.59
C LEU A 55 7.34 0.41 19.87
N ASP A 56 7.82 0.36 21.11
CA ASP A 56 9.08 0.99 21.50
C ASP A 56 10.28 0.12 21.13
N GLU A 57 10.63 0.16 19.84
CA GLU A 57 11.74 -0.59 19.23
C GLU A 57 12.73 0.37 18.56
N ALA A 58 14.00 -0.06 18.47
CA ALA A 58 15.03 0.70 17.77
C ALA A 58 14.72 0.81 16.27
N ALA A 59 15.19 1.89 15.62
CA ALA A 59 14.96 2.12 14.19
C ALA A 59 15.56 1.02 13.30
N GLU A 60 16.64 0.38 13.75
CA GLU A 60 17.29 -0.75 13.06
C GLU A 60 16.47 -2.04 13.12
N ASP A 61 15.60 -2.19 14.13
CA ASP A 61 14.73 -3.36 14.31
C ASP A 61 13.32 -3.13 13.76
N ASN A 62 12.93 -1.88 13.48
CA ASN A 62 11.58 -1.55 13.05
C ASN A 62 11.55 -0.37 12.07
N TYR A 63 11.54 -0.70 10.78
CA TYR A 63 11.50 0.29 9.71
C TYR A 63 10.14 1.00 9.58
N VAL A 64 9.04 0.34 10.00
CA VAL A 64 7.72 0.98 10.03
C VAL A 64 7.74 2.18 10.98
N ARG A 65 8.23 1.97 12.21
CA ARG A 65 8.40 3.03 13.21
C ARG A 65 9.38 4.09 12.73
N ALA A 66 10.55 3.68 12.22
CA ALA A 66 11.58 4.62 11.76
C ALA A 66 11.03 5.60 10.71
N HIS A 67 10.31 5.08 9.69
CA HIS A 67 9.71 5.90 8.65
C HIS A 67 8.56 6.77 9.17
N ALA A 68 7.68 6.21 10.02
CA ALA A 68 6.58 6.97 10.61
C ALA A 68 7.09 8.13 11.48
N GLN A 69 8.14 7.93 12.27
CA GLN A 69 8.76 8.99 13.07
C GLN A 69 9.40 10.07 12.20
N ALA A 70 10.04 9.71 11.08
CA ALA A 70 10.59 10.66 10.14
C ALA A 70 9.49 11.52 9.47
N ASP A 71 8.37 10.90 9.08
CA ASP A 71 7.21 11.60 8.52
C ASP A 71 6.53 12.50 9.58
N LEU A 72 6.39 12.00 10.81
CA LEU A 72 5.86 12.78 11.92
C LEU A 72 6.73 14.01 12.23
N ALA A 73 8.06 13.86 12.23
CA ALA A 73 8.97 14.99 12.40
C ALA A 73 8.87 16.02 11.27
N HIS A 74 8.44 15.60 10.08
CA HIS A 74 8.31 16.47 8.92
C HIS A 74 7.01 17.30 8.93
N HIS A 75 5.87 16.69 9.27
CA HIS A 75 4.57 17.35 9.15
C HIS A 75 3.69 17.32 10.40
N GLY A 76 4.10 16.63 11.47
CA GLY A 76 3.42 16.63 12.77
C GLY A 76 2.08 15.90 12.83
N ASP A 77 1.75 15.07 11.83
CA ASP A 77 0.47 14.37 11.72
C ASP A 77 0.67 12.85 11.85
N GLN A 78 0.25 12.28 12.98
CA GLN A 78 0.41 10.86 13.30
C GLN A 78 -0.37 9.93 12.35
N ARG A 79 -1.57 10.35 11.91
CA ARG A 79 -2.42 9.53 11.03
C ARG A 79 -1.80 9.47 9.64
N ARG A 80 -1.27 10.59 9.14
CA ARG A 80 -0.55 10.63 7.86
C ARG A 80 0.74 9.81 7.92
N ALA A 81 1.52 9.94 8.99
CA ALA A 81 2.78 9.21 9.17
C ALA A 81 2.63 7.68 9.12
N THR A 82 1.47 7.18 9.56
CA THR A 82 1.13 5.73 9.59
C THR A 82 0.28 5.28 8.41
N THR A 83 0.08 6.12 7.39
CA THR A 83 -0.71 5.76 6.20
C THR A 83 0.14 4.89 5.26
N ARG A 84 -0.35 3.67 4.96
CA ARG A 84 0.34 2.69 4.10
C ARG A 84 -0.53 2.01 3.07
N ILE A 85 -1.85 2.14 3.16
CA ILE A 85 -2.79 1.46 2.27
C ILE A 85 -3.39 2.49 1.32
N PHE A 86 -3.15 2.30 0.03
CA PHE A 86 -3.62 3.17 -1.04
C PHE A 86 -4.45 2.38 -2.03
N GLY A 87 -5.42 3.01 -2.71
CA GLY A 87 -6.30 2.32 -3.64
C GLY A 87 -7.00 3.24 -4.61
N SER A 88 -7.90 2.66 -5.42
CA SER A 88 -8.73 3.44 -6.36
C SER A 88 -9.57 4.48 -5.62
N LYS A 89 -9.96 5.59 -6.27
CA LYS A 89 -10.92 6.56 -5.71
C LYS A 89 -12.20 5.86 -5.21
N PRO A 90 -12.82 6.33 -4.10
CA PRO A 90 -14.11 5.79 -3.66
C PRO A 90 -15.15 5.78 -4.79
N GLY A 91 -15.81 4.64 -4.98
CA GLY A 91 -16.80 4.43 -6.04
C GLY A 91 -16.22 4.23 -7.44
N THR A 92 -14.89 4.18 -7.61
CA THR A 92 -14.24 3.84 -8.88
C THR A 92 -13.39 2.58 -8.78
N TYR A 93 -12.97 2.07 -9.94
CA TYR A 93 -12.19 0.85 -10.12
C TYR A 93 -11.08 1.08 -11.15
N GLY A 94 -10.00 0.31 -11.06
CA GLY A 94 -8.87 0.34 -12.00
C GLY A 94 -7.71 1.25 -11.56
N ALA A 95 -6.65 1.28 -12.39
CA ALA A 95 -5.45 2.07 -12.17
C ALA A 95 -5.23 3.17 -13.23
N GLY A 96 -6.13 3.30 -14.21
CA GLY A 96 -6.10 4.34 -15.25
C GLY A 96 -5.06 4.14 -16.37
N LEU A 97 -4.10 3.22 -16.18
CA LEU A 97 -2.99 3.05 -17.11
C LEU A 97 -3.41 2.38 -18.43
N LEU A 98 -4.38 1.47 -18.45
CA LEU A 98 -4.85 0.89 -19.71
C LEU A 98 -5.40 1.95 -20.66
N GLN A 99 -6.25 2.84 -20.15
CA GLN A 99 -6.81 3.93 -20.94
C GLN A 99 -5.72 4.87 -21.48
N LEU A 100 -4.68 5.13 -20.67
CA LEU A 100 -3.54 5.94 -21.08
C LEU A 100 -2.73 5.25 -22.20
N ILE A 101 -2.41 3.97 -22.04
CA ILE A 101 -1.68 3.19 -23.05
C ILE A 101 -2.46 3.11 -24.37
N ASP A 102 -3.76 2.80 -24.30
CA ASP A 102 -4.63 2.72 -25.48
C ASP A 102 -4.73 4.05 -26.21
N SER A 103 -4.79 5.16 -25.46
CA SER A 103 -4.81 6.51 -26.03
C SER A 103 -3.48 6.92 -26.68
N ARG A 104 -2.38 6.20 -26.40
CA ARG A 104 -0.99 6.53 -26.78
C ARG A 104 -0.58 7.97 -26.44
N SER A 105 -1.27 8.59 -25.48
CA SER A 105 -1.09 10.00 -25.10
C SER A 105 -0.16 10.13 -23.89
N TRP A 106 1.01 9.50 -23.97
CA TRP A 106 2.06 9.54 -22.94
C TRP A 106 3.43 9.55 -23.61
N ARG A 107 4.44 10.09 -22.92
CA ARG A 107 5.79 10.26 -23.48
C ARG A 107 6.88 9.73 -22.56
N ASP A 108 6.71 9.83 -21.26
CA ASP A 108 7.72 9.45 -20.27
C ASP A 108 7.08 8.84 -19.01
N ASP A 109 7.94 8.40 -18.07
CA ASP A 109 7.52 7.79 -16.81
C ASP A 109 6.72 8.76 -15.93
N ALA A 110 6.90 10.09 -16.10
CA ALA A 110 6.17 11.07 -15.31
C ALA A 110 4.68 11.10 -15.69
N ASP A 111 4.35 10.95 -16.98
CA ASP A 111 2.97 10.82 -17.44
C ASP A 111 2.30 9.56 -16.84
N LEU A 112 3.03 8.44 -16.81
CA LEU A 112 2.55 7.18 -16.24
C LEU A 112 2.34 7.30 -14.72
N ALA A 113 3.31 7.87 -14.01
CA ALA A 113 3.24 8.11 -12.57
C ALA A 113 2.08 9.06 -12.20
N GLN A 114 1.85 10.10 -13.00
CA GLN A 114 0.75 11.04 -12.80
C GLN A 114 -0.60 10.34 -12.90
N VAL A 115 -0.82 9.52 -13.93
CA VAL A 115 -2.09 8.78 -14.08
C VAL A 115 -2.25 7.75 -12.97
N TYR A 116 -1.21 6.97 -12.68
CA TYR A 116 -1.27 5.97 -11.62
C TYR A 116 -1.57 6.58 -10.24
N THR A 117 -0.99 7.74 -9.95
CA THR A 117 -1.22 8.50 -8.71
C THR A 117 -2.61 9.15 -8.71
N ALA A 118 -3.08 9.70 -9.82
CA ALA A 118 -4.42 10.28 -9.92
C ALA A 118 -5.52 9.23 -9.70
N TRP A 119 -5.28 8.00 -10.12
CA TRP A 119 -6.23 6.90 -9.93
C TRP A 119 -6.06 6.16 -8.61
N GLY A 120 -4.87 6.20 -8.02
CA GLY A 120 -4.48 5.38 -6.87
C GLY A 120 -4.13 6.10 -5.57
N GLY A 121 -4.04 7.43 -5.62
CA GLY A 121 -3.59 8.29 -4.53
C GLY A 121 -4.64 8.52 -3.44
N PHE A 122 -5.43 7.50 -3.11
CA PHE A 122 -6.48 7.56 -2.10
C PHE A 122 -6.16 6.59 -0.96
N ALA A 123 -6.12 7.11 0.26
CA ALA A 123 -5.70 6.35 1.44
C ALA A 123 -6.88 5.63 2.09
N TYR A 124 -6.65 4.39 2.54
CA TYR A 124 -7.65 3.54 3.19
C TYR A 124 -7.16 3.06 4.56
N GLY A 125 -8.11 2.84 5.48
CA GLY A 125 -7.84 2.53 6.87
C GLY A 125 -8.72 3.36 7.79
N ARG A 126 -8.50 3.25 9.11
CA ARG A 126 -9.29 4.02 10.09
C ARG A 126 -9.08 5.51 9.88
N ASP A 127 -10.18 6.27 9.86
CA ASP A 127 -10.22 7.72 9.69
C ASP A 127 -9.69 8.24 8.33
N LEU A 128 -9.60 7.36 7.33
CA LEU A 128 -9.10 7.69 5.99
C LEU A 128 -10.18 7.61 4.92
N ASP A 129 -10.98 6.53 4.90
CA ASP A 129 -12.17 6.34 4.06
C ASP A 129 -12.00 6.69 2.57
N GLY A 130 -10.80 6.49 2.02
CA GLY A 130 -10.48 6.79 0.63
C GLY A 130 -10.32 8.28 0.33
N ARG A 131 -9.94 9.09 1.33
CA ARG A 131 -9.55 10.50 1.10
C ARG A 131 -8.30 10.57 0.21
N GLU A 132 -8.20 11.64 -0.56
CA GLU A 132 -7.01 11.92 -1.36
C GLU A 132 -5.78 12.10 -0.45
N ALA A 133 -4.69 11.43 -0.80
CA ALA A 133 -3.45 11.37 -0.02
C ALA A 133 -2.23 11.26 -0.94
N ILE A 134 -2.19 12.03 -2.02
CA ILE A 134 -1.13 12.00 -3.04
C ILE A 134 0.25 12.24 -2.41
N ASP A 135 0.38 13.24 -1.54
CA ASP A 135 1.65 13.55 -0.86
C ASP A 135 2.15 12.38 -0.01
N ASP A 136 1.23 11.72 0.70
CA ASP A 136 1.56 10.60 1.57
C ASP A 136 1.94 9.38 0.71
N MET A 137 1.22 9.12 -0.38
CA MET A 137 1.56 8.07 -1.34
C MET A 137 2.96 8.27 -1.91
N ASN A 138 3.27 9.48 -2.38
CA ASN A 138 4.58 9.82 -2.94
C ASN A 138 5.71 9.62 -1.92
N ARG A 139 5.50 9.95 -0.64
CA ARG A 139 6.49 9.72 0.43
C ARG A 139 6.76 8.25 0.64
N GLN A 140 5.71 7.43 0.70
CA GLN A 140 5.90 6.00 0.91
C GLN A 140 6.49 5.31 -0.32
N TYR A 141 6.06 5.71 -1.53
CA TYR A 141 6.56 5.14 -2.79
C TYR A 141 8.05 5.40 -3.00
N ARG A 142 8.58 6.56 -2.56
CA ARG A 142 10.03 6.85 -2.57
C ARG A 142 10.86 5.90 -1.71
N ARG A 143 10.24 5.18 -0.77
CA ARG A 143 10.91 4.22 0.13
C ARG A 143 10.78 2.77 -0.35
N ILE A 144 10.05 2.52 -1.43
CA ILE A 144 9.88 1.16 -1.95
C ILE A 144 11.22 0.72 -2.56
N ALA A 145 11.88 -0.24 -1.92
CA ALA A 145 13.07 -0.89 -2.44
C ALA A 145 12.74 -2.09 -3.35
N VAL A 146 11.58 -2.71 -3.13
CA VAL A 146 11.12 -3.89 -3.87
C VAL A 146 9.63 -3.76 -4.14
N ALA A 147 9.25 -3.72 -5.41
CA ALA A 147 7.86 -3.90 -5.82
C ALA A 147 7.58 -5.40 -5.95
N ALA A 148 6.51 -5.89 -5.33
CA ALA A 148 6.12 -7.30 -5.38
C ALA A 148 4.66 -7.44 -5.83
N LYS A 149 4.39 -8.43 -6.67
CA LYS A 149 3.04 -8.85 -7.05
C LYS A 149 3.01 -10.36 -7.07
N ASN A 150 2.06 -10.96 -6.35
CA ASN A 150 1.87 -12.40 -6.36
C ASN A 150 1.09 -12.81 -7.62
N THR A 151 1.54 -13.88 -8.27
CA THR A 151 0.84 -14.64 -9.31
C THR A 151 0.27 -15.90 -8.66
N ASP A 152 -1.03 -15.93 -8.43
CA ASP A 152 -1.73 -16.91 -7.60
C ASP A 152 -2.40 -18.03 -8.41
N THR A 153 -2.40 -17.93 -9.73
CA THR A 153 -3.06 -18.89 -10.63
C THR A 153 -2.16 -19.25 -11.82
N ARG A 154 -2.34 -20.44 -12.40
CA ARG A 154 -1.60 -20.88 -13.60
C ARG A 154 -2.42 -20.76 -14.89
N GLU A 155 -3.69 -20.42 -14.74
CA GLU A 155 -4.68 -20.29 -15.79
C GLU A 155 -4.48 -19.02 -16.64
N HIS A 156 -3.75 -18.04 -16.13
CA HIS A 156 -3.33 -16.83 -16.85
C HIS A 156 -1.98 -16.33 -16.32
N ASP A 157 -1.11 -15.86 -17.21
CA ASP A 157 0.20 -15.31 -16.85
C ASP A 157 0.22 -13.77 -16.78
N ILE A 158 1.40 -13.19 -16.50
CA ILE A 158 1.61 -11.73 -16.37
C ILE A 158 1.41 -10.94 -17.68
N ALA A 159 1.40 -11.62 -18.83
CA ALA A 159 1.16 -11.04 -20.14
C ALA A 159 -0.29 -11.26 -20.62
N ASP A 160 -1.00 -12.22 -20.02
CA ASP A 160 -2.40 -12.53 -20.35
C ASP A 160 -3.42 -11.59 -19.70
N SER A 161 -3.06 -10.90 -18.62
CA SER A 161 -3.95 -9.98 -17.91
C SER A 161 -3.32 -8.61 -17.71
N ASP A 162 -4.06 -7.58 -18.12
CA ASP A 162 -3.69 -6.18 -18.03
C ASP A 162 -3.50 -5.69 -16.59
N ASP A 163 -4.15 -6.33 -15.62
CA ASP A 163 -3.99 -6.01 -14.20
C ASP A 163 -2.53 -6.13 -13.73
N TYR A 164 -1.73 -7.05 -14.26
CA TYR A 164 -0.34 -7.19 -13.83
C TYR A 164 0.51 -5.97 -14.18
N PHE A 165 0.47 -5.48 -15.43
CA PHE A 165 1.24 -4.29 -15.79
C PHE A 165 0.67 -3.03 -15.13
N GLN A 166 -0.66 -2.93 -15.01
CA GLN A 166 -1.31 -1.75 -14.44
C GLN A 166 -0.92 -1.54 -12.97
N TYR A 167 -0.89 -2.61 -12.16
CA TYR A 167 -0.57 -2.50 -10.74
C TYR A 167 0.92 -2.61 -10.46
N HIS A 168 1.60 -3.59 -11.07
CA HIS A 168 3.03 -3.82 -10.83
C HIS A 168 3.90 -2.86 -11.64
N GLY A 169 3.69 -2.78 -12.96
CA GLY A 169 4.40 -1.82 -13.82
C GLY A 169 4.13 -0.37 -13.44
N GLY A 170 2.87 -0.04 -13.11
CA GLY A 170 2.51 1.29 -12.61
C GLY A 170 3.19 1.65 -11.28
N MET A 171 3.33 0.68 -10.37
CA MET A 171 4.09 0.89 -9.13
C MET A 171 5.57 1.15 -9.44
N VAL A 172 6.19 0.34 -10.31
CA VAL A 172 7.60 0.52 -10.70
C VAL A 172 7.85 1.89 -11.35
N ALA A 173 7.00 2.31 -12.29
CA ALA A 173 7.12 3.61 -12.97
C ALA A 173 6.94 4.82 -12.04
N THR A 174 6.29 4.64 -10.89
CA THR A 174 6.08 5.71 -9.90
C THR A 174 7.22 5.79 -8.87
N MET A 175 8.11 4.79 -8.82
CA MET A 175 9.29 4.84 -7.96
C MET A 175 10.36 5.76 -8.55
N PRO A 176 11.10 6.52 -7.73
CA PRO A 176 12.32 7.17 -8.20
C PRO A 176 13.32 6.13 -8.71
N PRO A 177 14.17 6.48 -9.70
CA PRO A 177 15.26 5.63 -10.15
C PRO A 177 16.30 5.35 -9.05
#